data_AF-A0A2S0KSF9-F1
#
_entry.id   AF-A0A2S0KSF9-F1
#
_cell.length_a   1.000
_cell.length_b   1.000
_cell.length_c   1.000
_cell.angle_alpha   90.00
_cell.angle_beta   90.00
_cell.angle_gamma   90.00
#
_symmetry.space_group_name_H-M   'P 1'
#
loop_
_entity.id
_entity.type
_entity.pdbx_description
1 polymer ?
#
loop_
_entity_poly.entity_id
_entity_poly.type
_entity_poly.pdbx_seq_one_letter_code
_entity_poly.pdbx_strand_id
1 'polypeptide(L)'
;MSWGTYYKHEGYLSRIGKNEIESKREECQNINDMLWREILAYMASTPPATAKDAEGNEYPWPEFIAMKVRELREEIEDNAGLMARLDDCEEAMKENPENVTEG
;
A
#
# COMPACT_ATOMS: atom_id res chain seq x y z
N MET A 1 -13.06 -28.26 12.00
CA MET A 1 -13.22 -27.29 10.90
C MET A 1 -13.14 -25.90 11.52
N SER A 2 -12.02 -25.21 11.32
CA SER A 2 -11.78 -23.85 11.85
C SER A 2 -12.41 -22.84 10.89
N TRP A 3 -13.33 -22.02 11.39
CA TRP A 3 -14.00 -20.95 10.65
C TRP A 3 -13.35 -19.63 11.07
N GLY A 4 -12.73 -18.95 10.11
CA GLY A 4 -11.88 -17.78 10.34
C GLY A 4 -12.61 -16.52 10.81
N THR A 5 -11.79 -15.56 11.21
CA THR A 5 -12.12 -14.33 11.95
C THR A 5 -12.84 -13.30 11.11
N TYR A 6 -14.00 -12.83 11.58
CA TYR A 6 -14.79 -11.79 10.93
C TYR A 6 -14.86 -10.54 11.81
N TYR A 7 -14.47 -9.40 11.24
CA TYR A 7 -14.83 -8.08 11.76
C TYR A 7 -15.98 -7.52 10.94
N LYS A 8 -16.93 -6.89 11.64
CA LYS A 8 -18.06 -6.21 11.02
C LYS A 8 -18.03 -4.74 11.41
N HIS A 9 -17.12 -3.99 10.79
CA HIS A 9 -17.32 -2.57 10.52
C HIS A 9 -17.25 -2.38 9.01
N GLU A 10 -18.33 -1.85 8.43
CA GLU A 10 -18.56 -1.51 7.02
C GLU A 10 -17.41 -1.75 6.00
N GLY A 11 -17.13 -3.03 5.70
CA GLY A 11 -16.64 -3.43 4.38
C GLY A 11 -15.16 -3.71 4.18
N TYR A 12 -14.28 -3.74 5.19
CA TYR A 12 -12.92 -4.23 4.95
C TYR A 12 -12.21 -4.84 6.18
N LEU A 13 -12.21 -6.16 6.29
CA LEU A 13 -11.22 -6.93 7.06
C LEU A 13 -11.06 -8.30 6.43
N SER A 14 -10.24 -8.33 5.38
CA SER A 14 -9.81 -9.57 4.75
C SER A 14 -8.54 -10.07 5.46
N ARG A 15 -8.73 -11.00 6.40
CA ARG A 15 -7.69 -11.97 6.85
C ARG A 15 -6.45 -11.42 7.59
N ILE A 16 -6.56 -10.35 8.36
CA ILE A 16 -5.47 -9.86 9.22
C ILE A 16 -5.91 -10.04 10.68
N GLY A 17 -5.12 -10.75 11.49
CA GLY A 17 -5.37 -10.91 12.92
C GLY A 17 -5.09 -9.62 13.70
N LYS A 18 -5.66 -9.43 14.90
CA LYS A 18 -5.43 -8.21 15.71
C LYS A 18 -3.96 -7.92 15.94
N ASN A 19 -3.22 -8.98 16.23
CA ASN A 19 -1.80 -8.93 16.54
C ASN A 19 -0.93 -8.63 15.29
N GLU A 20 -1.54 -8.59 14.10
CA GLU A 20 -0.85 -8.35 12.83
C GLU A 20 -1.09 -6.92 12.31
N ILE A 21 -1.95 -6.11 12.94
CA ILE A 21 -2.28 -4.75 12.50
C ILE A 21 -1.03 -3.87 12.45
N GLU A 22 -0.24 -3.86 13.52
CA GLU A 22 0.99 -3.06 13.61
C GLU A 22 2.04 -3.53 12.58
N SER A 23 2.25 -4.85 12.48
CA SER A 23 3.14 -5.45 11.48
C SER A 23 2.72 -5.08 10.05
N LYS A 24 1.43 -5.08 9.74
CA LYS A 24 0.92 -4.73 8.42
C LYS A 24 1.05 -3.24 8.11
N ARG A 25 0.87 -2.38 9.10
CA ARG A 25 1.14 -0.95 8.96
C ARG A 25 2.62 -0.69 8.66
N GLU A 26 3.52 -1.36 9.37
CA GLU A 26 4.97 -1.26 9.11
C GLU A 26 5.35 -1.77 7.72
N GLU A 27 4.77 -2.89 7.27
CA GLU A 27 4.96 -3.40 5.91
C GLU A 27 4.52 -2.35 4.86
N CYS A 28 3.32 -1.77 4.99
CA CYS A 28 2.83 -0.73 4.09
C CYS A 28 3.74 0.50 4.08
N GLN A 29 4.22 0.94 5.24
CA GLN A 29 5.13 2.09 5.33
C GLN A 29 6.47 1.79 4.64
N ASN A 30 7.03 0.61 4.85
CA ASN A 30 8.29 0.20 4.21
C ASN A 30 8.16 0.14 2.69
N ILE A 31 7.03 -0.36 2.17
CA ILE A 31 6.74 -0.36 0.73
C ILE A 31 6.64 1.07 0.22
N ASN A 32 5.88 1.94 0.89
CA ASN A 32 5.75 3.34 0.48
C ASN A 32 7.10 4.07 0.45
N ASP A 33 7.95 3.87 1.45
CA ASP A 33 9.29 4.44 1.50
C ASP A 33 10.18 3.97 0.32
N MET A 34 10.07 2.69 -0.05
CA MET A 34 10.76 2.14 -1.22
C MET A 34 10.27 2.76 -2.52
N LEU A 35 8.95 2.84 -2.72
CA LEU A 35 8.34 3.43 -3.93
C LEU A 35 8.71 4.91 -4.07
N TRP A 36 8.72 5.67 -2.97
CA TRP A 36 9.16 7.07 -2.98
C TRP A 36 10.64 7.21 -3.36
N ARG A 37 11.51 6.33 -2.86
CA ARG A 37 12.94 6.34 -3.25
C ARG A 37 13.11 6.08 -4.74
N GLU A 38 12.29 5.20 -5.31
CA GLU A 38 12.30 4.92 -6.75
C GLU A 38 11.87 6.14 -7.57
N ILE A 39 10.78 6.82 -7.18
CA ILE A 39 10.35 8.09 -7.81
C ILE A 39 11.48 9.13 -7.76
N LEU A 40 12.13 9.30 -6.60
CA LEU A 40 13.24 10.23 -6.44
C LEU A 40 14.45 9.84 -7.30
N ALA A 41 14.74 8.54 -7.43
CA ALA A 41 15.82 8.06 -8.30
C ALA A 41 15.54 8.40 -9.77
N TYR A 42 14.30 8.23 -10.24
CA TYR A 42 13.91 8.66 -11.59
C TYR A 42 14.08 10.17 -11.78
N MET A 43 13.68 10.99 -10.80
CA MET A 43 13.82 12.45 -10.86
C MET A 43 15.28 12.93 -10.84
N ALA A 44 16.15 12.23 -10.10
CA ALA A 44 17.57 12.56 -10.01
C ALA A 44 18.41 12.02 -11.18
N SER A 45 17.88 11.08 -11.95
CA SER A 45 18.60 10.45 -13.06
C SER A 45 18.84 11.43 -14.21
N THR A 46 19.96 11.26 -14.92
CA THR A 46 20.15 11.94 -16.20
C THR A 46 19.25 11.26 -17.24
N PRO A 47 18.29 11.98 -17.84
CA PRO A 47 17.27 11.37 -18.68
C PRO A 47 17.88 10.82 -19.98
N PRO A 48 17.72 9.52 -20.29
CA PRO A 48 18.00 9.02 -21.64
C PRO A 48 17.01 9.62 -22.66
N ALA A 49 17.24 9.41 -23.95
CA ALA A 49 16.30 9.84 -24.99
C ALA A 49 15.00 9.01 -24.93
N THR A 50 15.14 7.70 -24.71
CA THR A 50 14.05 6.73 -24.68
C THR A 50 14.26 5.67 -23.60
N ALA A 51 13.18 5.00 -23.21
CA ALA A 51 13.19 3.85 -22.32
C ALA A 51 12.12 2.83 -22.74
N LYS A 52 12.28 1.59 -22.27
CA LYS A 52 11.37 0.47 -22.59
C LYS A 52 10.53 0.07 -21.39
N ASP A 53 9.26 -0.24 -21.63
CA ASP A 53 8.37 -0.87 -20.64
C ASP A 53 8.71 -2.37 -20.42
N ALA A 54 7.92 -3.04 -19.58
CA ALA A 54 8.12 -4.46 -19.26
C ALA A 54 7.86 -5.38 -20.47
N GLU A 55 7.02 -4.91 -21.40
CA GLU A 55 6.65 -5.56 -22.65
C GLU A 55 7.67 -5.31 -23.78
N GLY A 56 8.63 -4.39 -23.56
CA GLY A 56 9.70 -4.04 -24.48
C GLY A 56 9.36 -2.91 -25.46
N ASN A 57 8.21 -2.25 -25.32
CA ASN A 57 7.83 -1.09 -26.14
C ASN A 57 8.64 0.13 -25.72
N GLU A 58 9.08 0.91 -26.71
CA GLU A 58 9.98 2.04 -26.50
C GLU A 58 9.25 3.38 -26.55
N TYR A 59 9.50 4.22 -25.55
CA TYR A 59 8.85 5.52 -25.37
C TYR A 59 9.89 6.62 -25.16
N PRO A 60 9.59 7.88 -25.55
CA PRO A 60 10.33 9.04 -25.06
C PRO A 60 10.41 9.03 -23.54
N TRP A 61 11.58 9.36 -22.99
CA TRP A 61 11.79 9.33 -21.53
C TRP A 61 10.74 10.09 -20.71
N PRO A 62 10.28 11.29 -21.10
CA PRO A 62 9.24 11.99 -20.35
C PRO A 62 7.91 11.21 -20.26
N GLU A 63 7.52 10.52 -21.32
CA GLU A 63 6.30 9.71 -21.36
C GLU A 63 6.45 8.45 -20.50
N PHE A 64 7.60 7.77 -20.64
CA PHE A 64 7.93 6.61 -19.82
C PHE A 64 7.90 6.93 -18.32
N ILE A 65 8.54 8.04 -17.92
CA ILE A 65 8.55 8.47 -16.52
C ILE A 65 7.16 8.85 -16.03
N ALA A 66 6.36 9.53 -16.84
CA ALA A 66 4.99 9.87 -16.46
C ALA A 66 4.15 8.62 -16.18
N MET A 67 4.30 7.57 -17.01
CA MET A 67 3.65 6.28 -16.79
C MET A 67 4.15 5.61 -15.50
N LYS A 68 5.47 5.53 -15.30
CA LYS A 68 6.05 4.89 -14.10
C LYS A 68 5.69 5.61 -12.81
N VAL A 69 5.78 6.94 -12.77
CA VAL A 69 5.40 7.72 -11.59
C VAL A 69 3.92 7.55 -11.28
N ARG A 70 3.06 7.40 -12.30
CA ARG A 70 1.64 7.12 -12.09
C ARG A 70 1.42 5.74 -11.47
N GLU A 71 2.06 4.69 -12.00
CA GLU A 71 1.98 3.33 -11.44
C GLU A 71 2.40 3.30 -9.97
N LEU A 72 3.57 3.88 -9.66
CA LEU A 72 4.10 3.94 -8.29
C LEU A 72 3.18 4.75 -7.36
N ARG A 73 2.56 5.83 -7.88
CA ARG A 73 1.62 6.64 -7.11
C ARG A 73 0.32 5.87 -6.79
N GLU A 74 -0.23 5.13 -7.74
CA GLU A 74 -1.44 4.33 -7.53
C GLU A 74 -1.20 3.30 -6.41
N GLU A 75 -0.03 2.65 -6.38
CA GLU A 75 0.34 1.72 -5.31
C GLU A 75 0.51 2.41 -3.93
N ILE A 76 1.09 3.61 -3.90
CA ILE A 76 1.18 4.41 -2.66
C ILE A 76 -0.22 4.79 -2.14
N GLU A 77 -1.13 5.19 -3.02
CA GLU A 77 -2.50 5.55 -2.65
C GLU A 77 -3.28 4.34 -2.11
N ASP A 78 -3.12 3.16 -2.71
CA ASP A 78 -3.71 1.91 -2.22
C ASP A 78 -3.18 1.55 -0.82
N ASN A 79 -1.87 1.64 -0.61
CA ASN A 79 -1.25 1.42 0.69
C ASN A 79 -1.71 2.44 1.74
N ALA A 80 -1.86 3.71 1.37
CA ALA A 80 -2.39 4.74 2.26
C ALA A 80 -3.84 4.45 2.68
N GLY A 81 -4.67 3.99 1.74
CA GLY A 81 -6.04 3.55 2.03
C GLY A 81 -6.08 2.34 2.96
N LEU A 82 -5.15 1.40 2.82
CA LEU A 82 -5.02 0.25 3.72
C LEU A 82 -4.59 0.69 5.12
N MET A 83 -3.58 1.57 5.23
CA MET A 83 -3.12 2.10 6.53
C MET A 83 -4.23 2.86 7.26
N ALA A 84 -4.99 3.71 6.59
CA ALA A 84 -6.12 4.42 7.21
C ALA A 84 -7.14 3.45 7.82
N ARG A 85 -7.45 2.36 7.12
CA ARG A 85 -8.34 1.31 7.67
C ARG A 85 -7.74 0.59 8.86
N LEU A 86 -6.42 0.34 8.86
CA LEU A 86 -5.73 -0.24 10.01
C LEU A 86 -5.74 0.70 11.22
N ASP A 87 -5.61 2.01 10.98
CA ASP A 87 -5.72 3.06 12.01
C ASP A 87 -7.12 3.07 12.64
N ASP A 88 -8.17 3.07 11.80
CA ASP A 88 -9.56 2.97 12.27
C ASP A 88 -9.80 1.71 13.11
N CYS A 89 -9.18 0.59 12.72
CA CYS A 89 -9.27 -0.68 13.48
C CYS A 89 -8.59 -0.57 14.85
N GLU A 90 -7.41 0.04 14.91
CA GLU A 90 -6.68 0.23 16.16
C GLU A 90 -7.44 1.18 17.11
N GLU A 91 -8.03 2.24 16.58
CA GLU A 91 -8.85 3.18 17.36
C GLU A 91 -10.11 2.51 17.90
N ALA A 92 -10.83 1.76 17.06
CA ALA A 92 -12.00 0.98 17.51
C ALA A 92 -11.65 -0.04 18.61
N MET A 93 -10.47 -0.66 18.53
CA MET A 93 -9.97 -1.56 19.58
C MET A 93 -9.68 -0.85 20.90
N LYS A 94 -9.22 0.41 20.87
CA LYS A 94 -8.97 1.20 22.07
C LYS A 94 -10.26 1.70 22.71
N GLU A 95 -11.22 2.15 21.90
CA GLU A 95 -12.45 2.76 22.40
C GLU A 95 -13.51 1.75 22.86
N ASN A 96 -13.64 0.62 22.15
CA ASN A 96 -14.68 -0.37 22.41
C ASN A 96 -14.12 -1.81 22.39
N PRO A 97 -13.17 -2.14 23.28
CA PRO A 97 -12.49 -3.44 23.26
C PRO A 97 -13.46 -4.62 23.40
N GLU A 98 -14.56 -4.48 24.14
CA GLU A 98 -15.60 -5.51 24.27
C GLU A 98 -16.33 -5.84 22.96
N ASN A 99 -16.34 -4.93 21.97
CA ASN A 99 -16.96 -5.15 20.67
C ASN A 99 -15.99 -5.82 19.67
N VAL A 100 -14.77 -6.10 20.11
CA VAL A 100 -13.71 -6.67 19.28
C VAL A 100 -13.42 -8.08 19.78
N THR A 101 -13.99 -9.09 19.14
CA THR A 101 -13.74 -10.51 19.45
C THR A 101 -12.78 -11.15 18.44
N GLU A 102 -11.78 -11.88 18.93
CA GLU A 102 -10.98 -12.80 18.09
C GLU A 102 -11.78 -14.10 17.92
N GLY A 103 -11.80 -14.65 16.71
CA GLY A 103 -12.52 -15.88 16.38
C GLY A 103 -11.84 -16.62 15.26
#